data_AF-A0A5K0WA38-F1
#
_entry.id   AF-A0A5K0WA38-F1
#
_cell.length_a   1.000
_cell.length_b   1.000
_cell.length_c   1.000
_cell.angle_alpha   90.00
_cell.angle_beta   90.00
_cell.angle_gamma   90.00
#
_symmetry.space_group_name_H-M   'P 1'
#
loop_
_entity.id
_entity.type
_entity.pdbx_description
1 polymer ?
#
loop_
_entity_poly.entity_id
_entity_poly.type
_entity_poly.pdbx_seq_one_letter_code
_entity_poly.pdbx_strand_id
1 'polypeptide(L)' 'VPLLQLEFLSSYLAELSLLEYNLLCYIPSLIAASAIFLAKFMLSPSKMPW' A
#
# COMPACT_ATOMS: atom_id res chain seq x y z
N VAL A 1 10.41 -14.28 -5.31
CA VAL A 1 9.65 -14.28 -4.04
C VAL A 1 9.27 -12.89 -3.49
N PRO A 2 10.01 -11.78 -3.68
CA PRO A 2 9.62 -10.50 -3.05
C PRO A 2 8.35 -9.84 -3.67
N LEU A 3 8.00 -10.19 -4.91
CA LEU A 3 6.80 -9.67 -5.58
C LEU A 3 5.51 -10.18 -4.91
N LEU A 4 5.47 -11.46 -4.52
CA LEU A 4 4.30 -12.06 -3.90
C LEU A 4 3.97 -11.41 -2.55
N GLN A 5 5.00 -11.13 -1.74
CA GLN A 5 4.83 -10.41 -0.47
C GLN A 5 4.36 -8.97 -0.69
N LEU A 6 4.83 -8.32 -1.75
CA LEU A 6 4.43 -6.96 -2.11
C LEU A 6 2.97 -6.89 -2.55
N GLU A 7 2.53 -7.81 -3.42
CA GLU A 7 1.13 -7.88 -3.88
C GLU A 7 0.17 -8.21 -2.74
N PHE A 8 0.54 -9.15 -1.86
CA PHE A 8 -0.28 -9.48 -0.68
C PHE A 8 -0.38 -8.28 0.27
N LEU A 9 0.74 -7.62 0.55
CA LEU A 9 0.78 -6.50 1.47
C LEU A 9 0.04 -5.28 0.91
N SER A 10 0.20 -4.97 -0.38
CA SER A 10 -0.55 -3.89 -1.02
C SER A 10 -2.05 -4.17 -1.06
N SER A 11 -2.45 -5.41 -1.33
CA SER A 11 -3.87 -5.80 -1.34
C SER A 11 -4.48 -5.72 0.06
N TYR A 12 -3.76 -6.19 1.08
CA TYR A 12 -4.17 -6.08 2.48
C TYR A 12 -4.33 -4.62 2.92
N LEU A 13 -3.38 -3.75 2.56
CA LEU A 13 -3.44 -2.32 2.86
C LEU A 13 -4.60 -1.62 2.11
N ALA A 14 -4.91 -2.05 0.90
CA ALA A 14 -6.04 -1.53 0.12
C ALA A 14 -7.39 -1.96 0.71
N GLU A 15 -7.53 -3.20 1.18
CA GLU A 15 -8.73 -3.66 1.90
C GLU A 15 -8.92 -2.93 3.22
N LEU A 16 -7.84 -2.74 4.00
CA LEU A 16 -7.87 -1.99 5.25
C LEU A 16 -8.29 -0.52 5.01
N SER A 17 -7.78 0.06 3.93
CA SER A 17 -8.13 1.40 3.46
C SER A 17 -9.59 1.53 3.04
N LEU A 18 -10.20 0.47 2.51
CA LEU A 18 -11.61 0.44 2.12
C LEU A 18 -12.55 0.37 3.33
N LEU A 19 -12.06 -0.23 4.43
CA LEU A 19 -12.76 -0.35 5.72
C LEU A 19 -12.86 1.00 6.44
N GLU A 20 -11.83 1.84 6.28
CA GLU A 20 -11.84 3.23 6.72
C GLU A 20 -12.74 4.04 5.76
N TYR A 21 -14.02 4.19 6.13
CA TYR A 21 -15.05 4.94 5.39
C TYR A 21 -14.63 6.37 5.00
N ASN A 22 -13.58 6.89 5.65
CA ASN A 22 -12.93 8.18 5.36
C ASN A 22 -12.25 8.22 3.98
N LEU A 23 -11.88 7.05 3.44
CA LEU A 23 -11.19 6.94 2.15
C LEU A 23 -12.11 7.00 0.92
N LEU A 24 -13.44 6.96 1.12
CA LEU A 24 -14.43 7.15 0.06
C LEU A 24 -14.33 8.53 -0.62
N CYS A 25 -13.72 9.51 0.03
CA CYS A 25 -13.42 10.83 -0.55
C CYS A 25 -12.16 10.85 -1.44
N TYR A 26 -11.34 9.79 -1.43
CA TYR A 26 -10.09 9.73 -2.17
C TYR A 26 -10.20 8.80 -3.37
N ILE A 27 -9.43 9.12 -4.42
CA ILE A 27 -9.48 8.37 -5.68
C ILE A 27 -8.88 6.97 -5.44
N PRO A 28 -9.53 5.88 -5.87
CA PRO A 28 -9.03 4.51 -5.70
C PRO A 28 -7.64 4.29 -6.32
N SER A 29 -7.26 5.06 -7.34
CA SER A 29 -5.90 5.03 -7.90
C SER A 29 -4.84 5.58 -6.93
N LEU A 30 -5.17 6.61 -6.15
CA LEU A 30 -4.29 7.16 -5.13
C LEU A 30 -4.09 6.15 -3.99
N ILE A 31 -5.17 5.46 -3.61
CA ILE A 31 -5.18 4.44 -2.57
C ILE A 31 -4.34 3.22 -3.00
N ALA A 32 -4.49 2.78 -4.25
CA ALA A 32 -3.66 1.72 -4.81
C ALA A 32 -2.17 2.12 -4.87
N ALA A 33 -1.87 3.34 -5.31
CA ALA A 33 -0.50 3.84 -5.39
C ALA A 33 0.15 3.98 -4.00
N SER A 34 -0.59 4.48 -3.00
CA SER A 34 -0.10 4.60 -1.62
C SER A 34 0.10 3.24 -0.98
N ALA A 35 -0.79 2.28 -1.19
CA ALA A 35 -0.65 0.91 -0.71
C ALA A 35 0.61 0.22 -1.28
N ILE A 36 0.89 0.40 -2.58
CA ILE A 36 2.10 -0.13 -3.22
C ILE A 36 3.35 0.56 -2.67
N PHE A 37 3.32 1.88 -2.51
CA PHE A 37 4.43 2.64 -1.94
C PHE A 37 4.72 2.20 -0.50
N LEU A 38 3.69 2.05 0.33
CA LEU A 38 3.82 1.62 1.72
C LEU A 38 4.28 0.16 1.81
N ALA A 39 3.77 -0.72 0.94
CA ALA A 39 4.22 -2.11 0.87
C ALA A 39 5.70 -2.21 0.51
N LYS A 40 6.16 -1.42 -0.47
CA LYS A 40 7.57 -1.30 -0.82
C LYS A 40 8.42 -0.76 0.33
N PHE A 41 7.91 0.24 1.06
CA PHE A 41 8.59 0.81 2.21
C PHE A 41 8.74 -0.21 3.35
N MET A 42 7.69 -0.97 3.66
CA MET A 42 7.73 -2.03 4.69
C MET A 42 8.67 -3.19 4.33
N LEU A 43 8.69 -3.60 3.06
CA LEU A 43 9.57 -4.68 2.58
C LEU A 43 11.02 -4.23 2.38
N SER A 44 11.27 -2.93 2.27
CA SER A 44 12.62 -2.37 2.09
C SER A 44 12.78 -1.05 2.84
N PRO A 45 12.70 -1.06 4.18
CA PRO A 45 12.91 0.15 4.98
C PRO A 45 14.36 0.65 4.85
N SER A 46 15.29 -0.22 4.42
CA SER A 46 16.71 0.09 4.24
C SER A 46 17.02 1.00 3.04
N LYS A 47 16.05 1.25 2.14
CA LYS A 47 16.19 2.27 1.08
C LYS A 47 15.32 3.46 1.44
N MET A 48 15.65 4.15 2.54
CA MET A 48 15.35 5.58 2.67
C MET A 48 16.17 6.34 1.63
N PRO A 49 15.56 7.15 0.76
CA PRO A 49 16.25 8.19 0.00
C PRO A 49 15.64 9.55 0.37
N TRP A 50 15.50 9.83 1.66
CA TRP A 50 15.59 11.22 2.09
C TRP A 50 17.07 11.60 2.08
#